data_AF-A0A0M2WK57-F1
#
_entry.id   AF-A0A0M2WK57-F1
#
_cell.length_a   1.000
_cell.length_b   1.000
_cell.length_c   1.000
_cell.angle_alpha   90.00
_cell.angle_beta   90.00
_cell.angle_gamma   90.00
#
_symmetry.space_group_name_H-M   'P 1'
#
loop_
_entity.id
_entity.type
_entity.pdbx_description
1 polymer ?
#
loop_
_entity_poly.entity_id
_entity_poly.type
_entity_poly.pdbx_seq_one_letter_code
_entity_poly.pdbx_strand_id
1 'polypeptide(L)'
;MNLEKEMPPSADGSIAPAVDRAFVRNLAVKNFEALQAAAIAGKNTHQLALDQSDEIETLIKTLQPDDRPKFSALYEQELNAATQASVEKTMAMTSQTANQLLDNVTKTNNVYRWISLIAFFIVLIGFIKMMKS
;
A
#
# COMPACT_ATOMS: atom_id res chain seq x y z
N MET A 1 -17.32 46.60 43.05
CA MET A 1 -17.66 45.24 42.61
C MET A 1 -17.72 45.26 41.09
N ASN A 2 -16.77 44.60 40.44
CA ASN A 2 -16.64 44.52 38.99
C ASN A 2 -17.91 43.92 38.36
N LEU A 3 -18.50 44.63 37.40
CA LEU A 3 -19.44 44.06 36.43
C LEU A 3 -18.65 43.69 35.17
N GLU A 4 -17.84 42.63 35.26
CA GLU A 4 -17.40 41.88 34.08
C GLU A 4 -18.13 40.54 34.13
N LYS A 5 -19.40 40.56 33.70
CA LYS A 5 -20.20 39.36 33.52
C LYS A 5 -20.12 38.97 32.06
N GLU A 6 -19.15 38.11 31.77
CA GLU A 6 -19.30 36.96 30.86
C GLU A 6 -19.95 37.29 29.51
N MET A 7 -19.23 38.01 28.65
CA MET A 7 -19.41 37.82 27.21
C MET A 7 -18.87 36.42 26.88
N PRO A 8 -19.67 35.48 26.35
CA PRO A 8 -19.11 34.27 25.79
C PRO A 8 -18.16 34.68 24.66
N PRO A 9 -16.88 34.26 24.67
CA PRO A 9 -16.00 34.53 23.56
C PRO A 9 -16.63 33.84 22.36
N SER A 10 -17.01 34.69 21.40
CA SER A 10 -17.31 34.39 20.00
C SER A 10 -17.08 32.93 19.64
N ALA A 11 -18.19 32.21 19.39
CA ALA A 11 -18.18 31.05 18.51
C ALA A 11 -17.51 31.50 17.22
N ASP A 12 -16.22 31.16 17.08
CA ASP A 12 -15.46 31.36 15.87
C ASP A 12 -16.15 30.55 14.79
N GLY A 13 -16.90 31.26 13.95
CA GLY A 13 -17.50 30.78 12.73
C GLY A 13 -16.43 30.51 11.68
N SER A 14 -15.48 29.64 12.02
CA SER A 14 -14.53 29.09 11.09
C SER A 14 -15.26 28.06 10.23
N ILE A 15 -15.73 28.50 9.07
CA ILE A 15 -16.04 27.62 7.92
C ILE A 15 -14.73 27.19 7.24
N ALA A 16 -13.60 27.16 7.97
CA ALA A 16 -12.43 26.41 7.53
C ALA A 16 -12.68 24.95 7.90
N PRO A 17 -12.50 23.98 6.98
CA PRO A 17 -12.56 22.58 7.35
C PRO A 17 -11.56 22.37 8.48
N ALA A 18 -12.07 22.03 9.68
CA ALA A 18 -11.23 21.72 10.81
C ALA A 18 -10.20 20.69 10.34
N VAL A 19 -8.91 20.98 10.56
CA VAL A 19 -7.83 20.07 10.18
C VAL A 19 -8.01 18.78 10.97
N ASP A 20 -8.67 17.83 10.30
CA ASP A 20 -8.98 16.50 10.79
C ASP A 20 -8.04 15.48 10.15
N ARG A 21 -7.60 14.52 10.96
CA ARG A 21 -6.68 13.47 10.53
C ARG A 21 -7.28 12.64 9.39
N ALA A 22 -8.59 12.43 9.35
CA ALA A 22 -9.22 11.66 8.26
C ALA A 22 -9.13 12.39 6.91
N PHE A 23 -9.31 13.71 6.90
CA PHE A 23 -9.14 14.52 5.70
C PHE A 23 -7.70 14.47 5.19
N VAL A 24 -6.74 14.69 6.09
CA VAL A 24 -5.31 14.67 5.77
C VAL A 24 -4.87 13.30 5.26
N ARG A 25 -5.36 12.22 5.88
CA ARG A 25 -5.13 10.84 5.41
C ARG A 25 -5.64 10.61 4.00
N ASN A 26 -6.89 11.00 3.72
CA ASN A 26 -7.47 10.79 2.39
C ASN A 26 -6.65 11.52 1.31
N LEU A 27 -6.24 12.76 1.61
CA LEU A 27 -5.39 13.54 0.72
C LEU A 27 -4.02 12.88 0.49
N ALA A 28 -3.34 12.44 1.56
CA ALA A 28 -2.04 11.77 1.45
C ALA A 28 -2.13 10.45 0.65
N VAL A 29 -3.16 9.64 0.90
CA VAL A 29 -3.42 8.39 0.16
C VAL A 29 -3.68 8.67 -1.31
N LYS A 30 -4.55 9.64 -1.63
CA LYS A 30 -4.87 10.00 -3.00
C LYS A 30 -3.64 10.49 -3.78
N ASN A 31 -2.80 11.32 -3.15
CA ASN A 31 -1.57 11.81 -3.78
C ASN A 31 -0.58 10.67 -4.05
N PHE A 32 -0.42 9.76 -3.09
CA PHE A 32 0.39 8.56 -3.25
C PHE A 32 -0.12 7.65 -4.38
N GLU A 33 -1.43 7.39 -4.43
CA GLU A 33 -2.05 6.59 -5.48
C GLU A 33 -1.90 7.21 -6.86
N ALA A 34 -2.01 8.54 -6.98
CA ALA A 34 -1.80 9.26 -8.23
C ALA A 34 -0.34 9.15 -8.71
N LEU A 35 0.64 9.23 -7.80
CA LEU A 35 2.05 9.00 -8.12
C LEU A 35 2.30 7.56 -8.56
N GLN A 36 1.70 6.58 -7.87
CA GLN A 36 1.80 5.17 -8.24
C GLN A 36 1.19 4.91 -9.63
N ALA A 37 0.00 5.46 -9.90
CA ALA A 37 -0.66 5.34 -11.19
C ALA A 37 0.16 6.00 -12.32
N ALA A 38 0.76 7.16 -12.05
CA ALA A 38 1.67 7.82 -12.98
C ALA A 38 2.92 6.99 -13.25
N ALA A 39 3.50 6.35 -12.23
CA ALA A 39 4.65 5.45 -12.38
C ALA A 39 4.30 4.23 -13.25
N ILE A 40 3.15 3.59 -13.01
CA ILE A 40 2.66 2.46 -13.81
C ILE A 40 2.41 2.87 -15.26
N ALA A 41 1.88 4.07 -15.48
CA ALA A 41 1.63 4.62 -16.82
C ALA A 41 2.89 5.16 -17.52
N GLY A 42 4.08 5.08 -16.90
CA GLY A 42 5.33 5.61 -17.46
C GLY A 42 5.36 7.14 -17.59
N LYS A 43 4.51 7.84 -16.84
CA LYS A 43 4.46 9.31 -16.81
C LYS A 43 5.57 9.87 -15.92
N ASN A 44 5.86 11.16 -16.09
CA ASN A 44 6.84 11.86 -15.26
C ASN A 44 6.29 12.06 -13.83
N THR A 45 6.62 11.12 -12.95
CA THR A 45 6.23 11.13 -11.54
C THR A 45 6.88 12.27 -10.76
N HIS A 46 8.05 12.73 -11.20
CA HIS A 46 8.75 13.84 -10.56
C HIS A 46 7.97 15.15 -10.77
N GLN A 47 7.52 15.42 -12.00
CA GLN A 47 6.70 16.59 -12.27
C GLN A 47 5.37 16.53 -11.52
N LEU A 48 4.71 15.36 -11.51
CA LEU A 48 3.46 15.21 -10.76
C LEU A 48 3.64 15.43 -9.25
N ALA A 49 4.78 15.02 -8.68
CA ALA A 49 5.08 15.26 -7.27
C ALA A 49 5.27 16.77 -6.97
N LEU A 50 5.88 17.51 -7.90
CA LEU A 50 6.00 18.96 -7.80
C LEU A 50 4.62 19.64 -7.86
N ASP A 51 3.79 19.26 -8.84
CA ASP A 51 2.44 19.80 -8.99
C ASP A 51 1.59 19.54 -7.73
N GLN A 52 1.67 18.33 -7.16
CA GLN A 52 1.01 18.00 -5.90
C GLN A 52 1.58 18.80 -4.71
N SER A 53 2.88 19.07 -4.68
CA SER A 53 3.49 19.90 -3.63
C SER A 53 2.95 21.33 -3.67
N ASP A 54 2.81 21.90 -4.88
CA ASP A 54 2.27 23.26 -5.08
C ASP A 54 0.79 23.34 -4.66
N GLU A 55 0.01 22.30 -4.95
CA GLU A 55 -1.39 22.19 -4.51
C GLU A 55 -1.50 22.13 -2.97
N ILE A 56 -0.63 21.36 -2.31
CA ILE A 56 -0.58 21.27 -0.84
C ILE A 56 -0.15 22.60 -0.23
N GLU A 57 0.84 23.28 -0.80
CA GLU A 57 1.28 24.60 -0.32
C GLU A 57 0.14 25.62 -0.44
N THR A 58 -0.61 25.57 -1.54
CA THR A 58 -1.79 26.41 -1.75
C THR A 58 -2.86 26.11 -0.71
N LEU A 59 -3.14 24.83 -0.43
CA LEU A 59 -4.09 24.41 0.60
C LEU A 59 -3.67 24.94 1.98
N ILE A 60 -2.40 24.80 2.37
CA ILE A 60 -1.87 25.28 3.66
C ILE A 60 -2.07 26.79 3.80
N LYS A 61 -1.91 27.57 2.72
CA LYS A 61 -2.14 29.02 2.73
C LYS A 61 -3.60 29.38 3.00
N THR A 62 -4.56 28.54 2.58
CA THR A 62 -6.00 28.74 2.85
C THR A 62 -6.42 28.39 4.28
N LEU A 63 -5.62 27.60 5.00
CA LEU A 63 -5.89 27.25 6.39
C LEU A 63 -5.62 28.45 7.32
N GLN A 64 -6.36 28.48 8.44
CA GLN A 64 -6.07 29.41 9.53
C GLN A 64 -4.62 29.24 10.01
N PRO A 65 -3.91 30.33 10.39
CA PRO A 65 -2.50 30.26 10.79
C PRO A 65 -2.21 29.20 11.86
N ASP A 66 -3.11 29.03 12.82
CA ASP A 66 -2.98 28.09 13.94
C ASP A 66 -3.13 26.61 13.51
N ASP A 67 -3.85 26.36 12.41
CA ASP A 67 -4.11 25.03 11.87
C ASP A 67 -3.03 24.53 10.91
N ARG A 68 -2.21 25.44 10.36
CA ARG A 68 -1.11 25.11 9.44
C ARG A 68 -0.09 24.14 10.03
N PRO A 69 0.51 24.36 11.22
CA PRO A 69 1.47 23.44 11.78
C PRO A 69 0.85 22.07 12.09
N LYS A 70 -0.43 22.06 12.50
CA LYS A 70 -1.18 20.82 12.75
C LYS A 70 -1.39 20.04 11.46
N PHE A 71 -1.77 20.70 10.37
CA PHE A 71 -1.93 20.07 9.06
C PHE A 71 -0.62 19.48 8.56
N SER A 72 0.46 20.25 8.55
CA SER A 72 1.76 19.79 8.06
C SER A 72 2.26 18.56 8.82
N ALA A 73 2.15 18.56 10.15
CA ALA A 73 2.54 17.43 10.99
C ALA A 73 1.70 16.17 10.71
N LEU A 74 0.38 16.34 10.54
CA LEU A 74 -0.50 15.22 10.19
C LEU A 74 -0.22 14.71 8.77
N TYR A 75 0.04 15.60 7.82
CA TYR A 75 0.25 15.23 6.43
C TYR A 75 1.53 14.44 6.26
N GLU A 76 2.61 14.84 6.94
CA GLU A 76 3.86 14.08 6.98
C GLU A 76 3.68 12.69 7.61
N GLN A 77 2.96 12.60 8.74
CA GLN A 77 2.67 11.32 9.39
C GLN A 77 1.88 10.38 8.48
N GLU A 78 0.82 10.88 7.86
CA GLU A 78 -0.06 10.06 7.02
C GLU A 78 0.61 9.70 5.68
N LEU A 79 1.45 10.58 5.10
CA LEU A 79 2.25 10.27 3.92
C LEU A 79 3.28 9.17 4.18
N ASN A 80 3.98 9.25 5.33
CA ASN A 80 4.92 8.21 5.75
C ASN A 80 4.19 6.88 6.00
N ALA A 81 3.03 6.91 6.67
CA ALA A 81 2.20 5.73 6.90
C ALA A 81 1.71 5.11 5.58
N ALA A 82 1.23 5.91 4.62
CA ALA A 82 0.81 5.44 3.30
C ALA A 82 1.97 4.80 2.53
N THR A 83 3.16 5.40 2.61
CA THR A 83 4.37 4.86 1.98
C THR A 83 4.77 3.52 2.59
N GLN A 84 4.82 3.43 3.93
CA GLN A 84 5.14 2.18 4.63
C GLN A 84 4.12 1.08 4.33
N ALA A 85 2.83 1.39 4.37
CA ALA A 85 1.77 0.45 4.03
C ALA A 85 1.92 -0.10 2.60
N SER A 86 2.34 0.75 1.65
CA SER A 86 2.60 0.31 0.27
C SER A 86 3.84 -0.56 0.15
N VAL A 87 4.91 -0.26 0.89
CA VAL A 87 6.14 -1.07 0.93
C VAL A 87 5.84 -2.44 1.54
N GLU A 88 5.14 -2.49 2.67
CA GLU A 88 4.68 -3.73 3.31
C GLU A 88 3.80 -4.56 2.37
N LYS A 89 2.83 -3.94 1.70
CA LYS A 89 1.97 -4.61 0.73
C LYS A 89 2.78 -5.21 -0.43
N THR A 90 3.79 -4.50 -0.92
CA THR A 90 4.69 -4.97 -1.99
C THR A 90 5.52 -6.16 -1.53
N MET A 91 6.07 -6.09 -0.31
CA MET A 91 6.84 -7.19 0.29
C MET A 91 5.95 -8.43 0.52
N ALA A 92 4.72 -8.24 1.01
CA ALA A 92 3.76 -9.31 1.22
C ALA A 92 3.39 -10.01 -0.10
N MET A 93 3.10 -9.26 -1.17
CA MET A 93 2.83 -9.83 -2.49
C MET A 93 4.04 -10.60 -3.05
N THR A 94 5.25 -10.06 -2.87
CA THR A 94 6.48 -10.70 -3.32
C THR A 94 6.72 -12.02 -2.59
N SER A 95 6.55 -12.02 -1.26
CA SER A 95 6.64 -13.22 -0.42
C SER A 95 5.58 -14.26 -0.77
N GLN A 96 4.34 -13.83 -0.98
CA GLN A 96 3.25 -14.72 -1.39
C GLN A 96 3.53 -15.37 -2.75
N THR A 97 4.04 -14.59 -3.72
CA THR A 97 4.41 -15.10 -5.04
C THR A 97 5.57 -16.09 -4.95
N ALA A 98 6.58 -15.80 -4.12
CA ALA A 98 7.70 -16.71 -3.87
C ALA A 98 7.23 -18.04 -3.26
N ASN A 99 6.35 -17.99 -2.25
CA ASN A 99 5.79 -19.19 -1.63
C ASN A 99 4.95 -20.02 -2.62
N GLN A 100 4.14 -19.36 -3.48
CA GLN A 100 3.40 -20.06 -4.53
C GLN A 100 4.32 -20.75 -5.54
N LEU A 101 5.44 -20.13 -5.91
CA LEU A 101 6.45 -20.74 -6.79
C LEU A 101 7.08 -21.97 -6.14
N LEU A 102 7.45 -21.89 -4.85
CA LEU A 102 8.02 -23.02 -4.12
C LEU A 102 7.02 -24.18 -3.94
N ASP A 103 5.76 -23.87 -3.65
CA ASP A 103 4.69 -24.87 -3.56
C ASP A 103 4.46 -25.58 -4.90
N ASN A 104 4.46 -24.82 -6.00
CA ASN A 104 4.32 -25.39 -7.35
C ASN A 104 5.51 -26.27 -7.72
N VAL A 105 6.74 -25.87 -7.42
CA VAL A 105 7.94 -26.70 -7.64
C VAL A 105 7.88 -27.98 -6.80
N THR A 106 7.47 -27.89 -5.53
CA THR A 106 7.39 -29.03 -4.62
C THR A 106 6.32 -30.04 -5.05
N LYS A 107 5.13 -29.55 -5.45
CA LYS A 107 4.05 -30.41 -5.98
C LYS A 107 4.47 -31.08 -7.29
N THR A 108 5.10 -30.35 -8.19
CA THR A 108 5.57 -30.88 -9.48
C THR A 108 6.60 -31.99 -9.27
N ASN A 109 7.56 -31.80 -8.36
CA ASN A 109 8.60 -32.78 -8.07
C ASN A 109 8.04 -34.08 -7.47
N ASN A 110 7.03 -33.99 -6.59
CA ASN A 110 6.36 -35.17 -6.04
C ASN A 110 5.61 -35.97 -7.13
N VAL A 111 4.94 -35.30 -8.08
CA VAL A 111 4.23 -35.98 -9.18
C VAL A 111 5.20 -36.75 -10.09
N TYR A 112 6.33 -36.14 -10.48
CA TYR A 112 7.34 -36.84 -11.30
C TYR A 112 7.94 -38.06 -10.60
N ARG A 113 8.17 -37.97 -9.29
CA ARG A 113 8.68 -39.09 -8.50
C ARG A 113 7.70 -40.28 -8.46
N TRP A 114 6.40 -40.02 -8.34
CA TRP A 114 5.37 -41.07 -8.38
C TRP A 114 5.20 -41.68 -9.77
N ILE A 115 5.22 -40.86 -10.83
CA ILE A 115 5.14 -41.34 -12.22
C ILE A 115 6.35 -42.22 -12.55
N SER A 116 7.56 -41.80 -12.18
CA SER A 116 8.79 -42.57 -12.38
C SER A 116 8.73 -43.93 -11.67
N LEU A 117 8.21 -43.96 -10.43
CA LEU A 117 8.08 -45.17 -9.64
C LEU A 117 7.08 -46.16 -10.28
N ILE A 118 5.93 -45.67 -10.74
CA ILE A 118 4.94 -46.50 -11.46
C ILE A 118 5.53 -47.03 -12.77
N ALA A 119 6.21 -46.19 -13.55
CA ALA A 119 6.83 -46.60 -14.81
C ALA A 119 7.90 -47.69 -14.58
N PHE A 120 8.73 -47.56 -13.55
CA PHE A 120 9.72 -48.57 -13.18
C PHE A 120 9.08 -49.94 -12.87
N PHE A 121 7.99 -49.96 -12.10
CA PHE A 121 7.28 -51.21 -11.79
C PHE A 121 6.64 -51.87 -13.02
N ILE A 122 6.09 -51.07 -13.95
CA ILE A 122 5.53 -51.60 -15.20
C ILE A 122 6.62 -52.28 -16.05
N VAL A 123 7.78 -51.63 -16.18
CA VAL A 123 8.94 -52.19 -16.90
C VAL A 123 9.43 -53.47 -16.24
N LEU A 124 9.53 -53.49 -14.90
CA LEU A 124 9.98 -54.65 -14.14
C LEU A 124 9.04 -55.85 -14.32
N ILE A 125 7.72 -55.64 -14.21
CA ILE A 125 6.71 -56.68 -14.41
C ILE A 125 6.76 -57.22 -15.84
N GLY A 126 6.93 -56.33 -16.84
CA GLY A 126 7.10 -56.71 -18.24
C GLY A 126 8.32 -57.61 -18.45
N PHE A 127 9.48 -57.25 -17.87
CA PHE A 127 10.71 -58.04 -17.92
C PHE A 127 10.54 -59.42 -17.28
N ILE A 128 9.92 -59.48 -16.09
CA ILE A 128 9.67 -60.75 -15.39
C ILE A 128 8.76 -61.67 -16.22
N LYS A 129 7.74 -61.09 -16.87
CA LYS A 129 6.82 -61.84 -17.73
C LYS A 129 7.50 -62.35 -19.00
N MET A 130 8.43 -61.57 -19.57
CA MET A 130 9.22 -61.97 -20.73
C MET A 130 10.22 -63.08 -20.41
N MET A 131 10.85 -63.08 -19.22
CA MET A 131 11.76 -64.16 -18.80
C MET A 131 11.05 -65.47 -18.43
N LYS A 132 9.75 -65.44 -18.18
CA LYS A 132 8.93 -66.61 -17.82
C LYS A 132 8.20 -67.25 -19.03
N SER A 133 8.23 -66.62 -20.19
CA SER A 133 7.64 -67.13 -21.44
C SER A 133 8.71 -67.76 -22.33
#